data_AF-A0A933BZ10-F1
#
_entry.id   AF-A0A933BZ10-F1
#
_cell.length_a   1.000
_cell.length_b   1.000
_cell.length_c   1.000
_cell.angle_alpha   90.00
_cell.angle_beta   90.00
_cell.angle_gamma   90.00
#
_symmetry.space_group_name_H-M   'P 1'
#
loop_
_entity.id
_entity.type
_entity.pdbx_description
1 polymer ?
#
loop_
_entity_poly.entity_id
_entity_poly.type
_entity_poly.pdbx_seq_one_letter_code
_entity_poly.pdbx_strand_id
1 'polypeptide(L)'
;MDRWLLLRVKVPAPADAAAVAETLIALGGSAVEERDQVLLTYAPPPPDLEAFLRTARERLRAALAGGPVEIDWSWQPHHDWLQRWKQGLGPRRIGRRLVVTPSWSRPGARRGDVVIVIDPEMAFGTGEHASTRIALRQLEAVLRPGDRVLDVGTGSGILAIAAARLGAAAVLAVESDGQAIQNARDNLERNGVASRVELVHGLVDAGFLARCGPARFDLILANVLSSILRPLLPAFVASLSADGRLVLGGILGQEAGGVTLA
;
A
#
# COMPACT_ATOMS: atom_id res chain seq x y z
N MET A 1 8.49 -24.21 -8.25
CA MET A 1 9.88 -23.71 -8.41
C MET A 1 10.38 -23.49 -7.01
N ASP A 2 11.21 -24.38 -6.47
CA ASP A 2 11.33 -24.51 -5.00
C ASP A 2 12.54 -23.75 -4.42
N ARG A 3 13.22 -22.98 -5.26
CA ARG A 3 14.36 -22.13 -4.89
C ARG A 3 14.53 -20.98 -5.87
N TRP A 4 15.09 -19.88 -5.37
CA TRP A 4 15.52 -18.72 -6.14
C TRP A 4 17.04 -18.57 -6.04
N LEU A 5 17.65 -18.04 -7.10
CA LEU A 5 19.06 -17.65 -7.08
C LEU A 5 19.16 -16.22 -6.55
N LEU A 6 19.80 -16.04 -5.39
CA LEU A 6 20.17 -14.71 -4.89
C LEU A 6 21.57 -14.40 -5.38
N LEU A 7 21.71 -13.33 -6.16
CA LEU A 7 22.99 -12.74 -6.55
C LEU A 7 23.28 -11.53 -5.66
N ARG A 8 24.54 -11.41 -5.24
CA ARG A 8 25.09 -10.27 -4.49
C ARG A 8 26.26 -9.74 -5.28
N VAL A 9 26.19 -8.49 -5.72
CA VAL A 9 27.23 -7.83 -6.51
C VAL A 9 27.73 -6.63 -5.75
N LYS A 10 29.03 -6.63 -5.42
CA LYS A 10 29.65 -5.46 -4.81
C LYS A 10 29.88 -4.39 -5.87
N VAL A 11 29.48 -3.17 -5.56
CA VAL A 11 29.61 -2.01 -6.43
C VAL A 11 30.90 -1.27 -6.07
N PRO A 12 31.89 -1.14 -6.97
CA PRO A 12 33.16 -0.49 -6.67
C PRO A 12 33.04 1.00 -6.31
N ALA A 13 32.16 1.73 -7.01
CA ALA A 13 31.89 3.13 -6.74
C ALA A 13 30.38 3.45 -6.88
N PRO A 14 29.83 4.41 -6.11
CA PRO A 14 28.41 4.77 -6.18
C PRO A 14 27.92 5.12 -7.60
N ALA A 15 28.78 5.68 -8.45
CA ALA A 15 28.45 6.02 -9.84
C ALA A 15 28.14 4.79 -10.70
N ASP A 16 28.63 3.61 -10.33
CA ASP A 16 28.46 2.36 -11.06
C ASP A 16 27.14 1.63 -10.71
N ALA A 17 26.47 2.04 -9.63
CA ALA A 17 25.32 1.33 -9.08
C ALA A 17 24.17 1.21 -10.11
N ALA A 18 23.90 2.25 -10.88
CA ALA A 18 22.85 2.25 -11.90
C ALA A 18 23.12 1.21 -13.00
N ALA A 19 24.33 1.18 -13.54
CA ALA A 19 24.70 0.23 -14.61
C ALA A 19 24.69 -1.23 -14.12
N VAL A 20 25.14 -1.47 -12.88
CA VAL A 20 25.07 -2.79 -12.25
C VAL A 20 23.61 -3.21 -12.04
N ALA A 21 22.77 -2.32 -11.52
CA ALA A 21 21.35 -2.60 -11.29
C ALA A 21 20.60 -2.95 -12.60
N GLU A 22 20.79 -2.17 -13.66
CA GLU A 22 20.21 -2.46 -14.98
C GLU A 22 20.65 -3.83 -15.51
N THR A 23 21.94 -4.16 -15.34
CA THR A 23 22.48 -5.46 -15.75
C THR A 23 21.85 -6.61 -14.98
N LEU A 24 21.64 -6.45 -13.67
CA LEU A 24 20.99 -7.46 -12.83
C LEU A 24 19.53 -7.71 -13.24
N ILE A 25 18.79 -6.66 -13.60
CA ILE A 25 17.43 -6.79 -14.16
C ILE A 25 17.47 -7.51 -15.51
N ALA A 26 18.39 -7.13 -16.40
CA ALA A 26 18.55 -7.77 -17.71
C ALA A 26 18.97 -9.25 -17.64
N LEU A 27 19.53 -9.69 -16.51
CA LEU A 27 19.85 -11.10 -16.21
C LEU A 27 18.64 -11.89 -15.67
N GLY A 28 17.47 -11.28 -15.55
CA GLY A 28 16.24 -11.91 -15.06
C GLY A 28 15.96 -11.66 -13.58
N GLY A 29 16.64 -10.68 -12.96
CA GLY A 29 16.35 -10.22 -11.61
C GLY A 29 14.97 -9.57 -11.52
N SER A 30 14.17 -9.92 -10.50
CA SER A 30 12.82 -9.34 -10.33
C SER A 30 12.83 -7.93 -9.75
N ALA A 31 13.84 -7.61 -8.94
CA ALA A 31 14.11 -6.30 -8.36
C ALA A 31 15.57 -6.22 -7.92
N VAL A 32 16.09 -5.01 -7.69
CA VAL A 32 17.43 -4.79 -7.15
C VAL A 32 17.31 -4.02 -5.84
N GLU A 33 17.90 -4.56 -4.78
CA GLU A 33 18.01 -3.92 -3.48
C GLU A 33 19.45 -3.49 -3.22
N GLU A 34 19.67 -2.27 -2.73
CA GLU A 34 20.99 -1.77 -2.36
C GLU A 34 21.19 -1.83 -0.84
N ARG A 35 22.29 -2.44 -0.41
CA ARG A 35 22.72 -2.49 1.00
C ARG A 35 24.24 -2.33 1.07
N ASP A 36 24.73 -1.28 1.73
CA ASP A 36 26.15 -1.09 2.04
C ASP A 36 27.10 -1.38 0.84
N GLN A 37 26.86 -0.72 -0.30
CA GLN A 37 27.60 -0.90 -1.56
C GLN A 37 27.48 -2.30 -2.21
N VAL A 38 26.49 -3.09 -1.82
CA VAL A 38 26.15 -4.36 -2.45
C VAL A 38 24.75 -4.27 -3.05
N LEU A 39 24.63 -4.66 -4.32
CA LEU A 39 23.35 -4.82 -4.99
C LEU A 39 22.93 -6.28 -4.96
N LEU A 40 21.71 -6.52 -4.48
CA LEU A 40 21.11 -7.84 -4.33
C LEU A 40 19.98 -8.00 -5.34
N THR A 41 19.91 -9.15 -6.00
CA THR A 41 18.76 -9.49 -6.84
C THR A 41 18.39 -10.97 -6.72
N TYR A 42 17.10 -11.25 -6.84
CA TYR A 42 16.56 -12.61 -6.91
C TYR A 42 16.20 -12.92 -8.36
N ALA A 43 16.76 -14.00 -8.89
CA ALA A 43 16.50 -14.52 -10.22
C ALA A 43 15.95 -15.95 -10.16
N PRO A 44 15.12 -16.37 -11.13
CA PRO A 44 14.71 -17.76 -11.26
C PRO A 44 15.94 -18.69 -11.37
N PRO A 45 15.85 -19.95 -10.90
CA PRO A 45 16.95 -20.88 -10.99
C PRO A 45 17.32 -21.13 -12.47
N PRO A 46 18.55 -20.79 -12.91
CA PRO A 46 18.96 -21.07 -14.28
C PRO A 46 19.09 -22.58 -14.51
N PRO A 47 18.91 -23.06 -15.76
CA PRO A 47 19.12 -24.47 -16.10
C PRO A 47 20.57 -24.92 -15.89
N ASP A 48 21.53 -24.01 -16.09
CA ASP A 48 22.95 -24.21 -15.81
C ASP A 48 23.48 -22.98 -15.05
N LEU A 49 23.83 -23.19 -13.77
CA LEU A 49 24.30 -22.13 -12.90
C LEU A 49 25.69 -21.61 -13.29
N GLU A 50 26.60 -22.49 -13.72
CA GLU A 50 27.96 -22.09 -14.05
C GLU A 50 28.01 -21.27 -15.35
N ALA A 51 27.24 -21.70 -16.37
CA ALA A 51 27.06 -20.93 -17.58
C ALA A 51 26.42 -19.57 -17.29
N PHE A 52 25.36 -19.54 -16.47
CA PHE A 52 24.70 -18.30 -16.07
C PHE A 52 25.65 -17.33 -15.35
N LEU A 53 26.41 -17.82 -14.35
CA LEU A 53 27.35 -16.98 -13.60
C LEU A 53 28.49 -16.44 -14.46
N ARG A 54 28.94 -17.20 -15.47
CA ARG A 54 29.93 -16.74 -16.45
C ARG A 54 29.38 -15.59 -17.28
N THR A 55 28.18 -15.73 -17.84
CA THR A 55 27.50 -14.65 -18.57
C THR A 55 27.23 -13.44 -17.68
N ALA A 56 26.81 -13.64 -16.43
CA ALA A 56 26.59 -12.56 -15.47
C ALA A 56 27.88 -11.77 -15.22
N ARG A 57 29.01 -12.46 -14.99
CA ARG A 57 30.33 -11.82 -14.81
C ARG A 57 30.76 -11.02 -16.03
N GLU A 58 30.58 -11.56 -17.23
CA GLU A 58 30.94 -10.88 -18.48
C GLU A 58 30.13 -9.59 -18.67
N ARG A 59 28.81 -9.65 -18.47
CA ARG A 59 27.93 -8.48 -18.59
C ARG A 59 28.21 -7.42 -17.52
N LEU A 60 28.39 -7.84 -16.28
CA LEU A 60 28.72 -6.93 -15.17
C LEU A 60 30.09 -6.29 -15.36
N ARG A 61 31.06 -7.03 -15.91
CA ARG A 61 32.37 -6.47 -16.24
C ARG A 61 32.27 -5.43 -17.35
N ALA A 62 31.45 -5.65 -18.36
CA ALA A 62 31.19 -4.67 -19.41
C ALA A 62 30.51 -3.41 -18.83
N ALA A 63 29.54 -3.57 -17.94
CA ALA A 63 28.87 -2.48 -17.24
C ALA A 63 29.83 -1.65 -16.37
N LEU A 64 30.86 -2.30 -15.80
CA LEU A 64 31.92 -1.65 -15.00
C LEU A 64 33.16 -1.26 -15.82
N ALA A 65 33.03 -1.09 -17.15
CA ALA A 65 34.11 -0.69 -18.05
C ALA A 65 35.40 -1.54 -17.92
N GLY A 66 35.26 -2.85 -17.68
CA GLY A 66 36.38 -3.78 -17.52
C GLY A 66 36.87 -3.97 -16.08
N GLY A 67 36.32 -3.22 -15.12
CA GLY A 67 36.68 -3.25 -13.71
C GLY A 67 36.48 -4.61 -13.01
N PRO A 68 37.00 -4.77 -11.78
CA PRO A 68 36.84 -5.99 -11.01
C PRO A 68 35.36 -6.21 -10.66
N VAL A 69 34.89 -7.46 -10.78
CA VAL A 69 33.52 -7.86 -10.50
C VAL A 69 33.55 -8.88 -9.35
N GLU A 70 33.03 -8.49 -8.19
CA GLU A 70 32.82 -9.39 -7.06
C GLU A 70 31.34 -9.82 -7.05
N ILE A 71 31.09 -11.06 -7.45
CA ILE A 71 29.77 -11.70 -7.38
C ILE A 71 29.83 -12.83 -6.36
N ASP A 72 28.94 -12.77 -5.39
CA ASP A 72 28.59 -13.89 -4.53
C ASP A 72 27.15 -14.36 -4.83
N TRP A 73 26.86 -15.63 -4.57
CA TRP A 73 25.55 -16.18 -4.82
C TRP A 73 25.15 -17.22 -3.78
N SER A 74 23.85 -17.42 -3.62
CA SER A 74 23.32 -18.50 -2.78
C SER A 74 21.97 -18.95 -3.30
N TRP A 75 21.68 -20.24 -3.13
CA TRP A 75 20.30 -20.71 -3.24
C TRP A 75 19.51 -20.20 -2.05
N GLN A 76 18.46 -19.46 -2.33
CA GLN A 76 17.45 -19.14 -1.35
C GLN A 76 16.29 -20.11 -1.58
N PRO A 77 15.74 -20.74 -0.53
CA PRO A 77 14.53 -21.51 -0.68
C PRO A 77 13.47 -20.63 -1.35
N HIS A 78 12.53 -21.23 -2.06
CA HIS A 78 11.27 -20.57 -2.38
C HIS A 78 10.52 -20.40 -1.06
N HIS A 79 10.98 -19.44 -0.28
CA HIS A 79 10.19 -18.90 0.80
C HIS A 79 9.03 -18.25 0.10
N ASP A 80 7.86 -18.84 0.34
CA ASP A 80 6.60 -18.18 0.12
C ASP A 80 6.59 -17.00 1.10
N TRP A 81 7.33 -15.93 0.76
CA TRP A 81 7.49 -14.71 1.54
C TRP A 81 6.11 -14.14 1.85
N LEU A 82 5.17 -14.31 0.91
CA LEU A 82 3.76 -14.07 1.10
C LEU A 82 3.19 -14.96 2.20
N GLN A 83 3.39 -16.28 2.19
CA GLN A 83 2.90 -17.19 3.24
C GLN A 83 3.56 -16.97 4.61
N ARG A 84 4.85 -16.66 4.69
CA ARG A 84 5.54 -16.31 5.95
C ARG A 84 5.09 -14.96 6.49
N TRP A 85 4.89 -13.96 5.63
CA TRP A 85 4.27 -12.70 6.01
C TRP A 85 2.82 -12.94 6.48
N LYS A 86 2.02 -13.73 5.75
CA LYS A 86 0.66 -14.15 6.14
C LYS A 86 0.61 -14.87 7.49
N GLN A 87 1.64 -15.66 7.84
CA GLN A 87 1.78 -16.32 9.14
C GLN A 87 2.08 -15.33 10.29
N GLY A 88 2.68 -14.17 10.00
CA GLY A 88 2.88 -13.08 10.97
C GLY A 88 1.67 -12.17 11.14
N LEU A 89 0.67 -12.28 10.26
CA LEU A 89 -0.55 -11.49 10.28
C LEU A 89 -1.61 -12.16 11.17
N GLY A 90 -1.98 -11.48 12.24
CA GLY A 90 -3.05 -11.88 13.14
C GLY A 90 -4.04 -10.75 13.41
N PRO A 91 -5.12 -11.03 14.16
CA PRO A 91 -6.13 -10.04 14.48
C PRO A 91 -5.52 -8.92 15.34
N ARG A 92 -5.82 -7.67 15.02
CA ARG A 92 -5.37 -6.50 15.77
C ARG A 92 -6.54 -5.61 16.12
N ARG A 93 -6.65 -5.26 17.41
CA ARG A 93 -7.60 -4.24 17.85
C ARG A 93 -7.03 -2.85 17.55
N ILE A 94 -7.86 -2.00 16.94
CA ILE A 94 -7.55 -0.61 16.66
C ILE A 94 -8.65 0.25 17.28
N GLY A 95 -8.26 1.21 18.11
CA GLY A 95 -9.22 2.06 18.80
C GLY A 95 -10.01 1.28 19.84
N ARG A 96 -11.31 1.61 19.98
CA ARG A 96 -12.20 1.07 21.00
C ARG A 96 -12.82 -0.25 20.55
N ARG A 97 -13.42 -0.31 19.37
CA ARG A 97 -14.25 -1.42 18.89
C ARG A 97 -13.77 -2.04 17.57
N LEU A 98 -12.85 -1.42 16.82
CA LEU A 98 -12.41 -2.00 15.54
C LEU A 98 -11.43 -3.15 15.76
N VAL A 99 -11.63 -4.25 15.04
CA VAL A 99 -10.71 -5.39 14.99
C VAL A 99 -10.42 -5.71 13.54
N VAL A 100 -9.18 -5.46 13.10
CA VAL A 100 -8.72 -5.80 11.75
C VAL A 100 -8.10 -7.20 11.78
N THR A 101 -8.49 -8.07 10.87
CA THR A 101 -8.00 -9.46 10.80
C THR A 101 -7.86 -9.89 9.35
N PRO A 102 -6.89 -10.74 9.00
CA PRO A 102 -6.93 -11.45 7.74
C PRO A 102 -8.00 -12.55 7.75
N SER A 103 -8.43 -12.98 6.57
CA SER A 103 -9.50 -13.98 6.36
C SER A 103 -9.13 -15.36 6.90
N TRP A 104 -7.84 -15.70 6.90
CA TRP A 104 -7.32 -16.96 7.43
C TRP A 104 -7.15 -16.98 8.95
N SER A 105 -7.45 -15.88 9.65
CA SER A 105 -7.31 -15.77 11.10
C SER A 105 -8.65 -15.56 11.79
N ARG A 106 -8.87 -16.26 12.91
CA ARG A 106 -10.07 -16.07 13.74
C ARG A 106 -9.91 -14.83 14.62
N PRO A 107 -10.77 -13.80 14.47
CA PRO A 107 -10.74 -12.66 15.39
C PRO A 107 -11.28 -13.08 16.76
N GLY A 108 -10.53 -12.83 17.83
CA GLY A 108 -11.01 -12.91 19.21
C GLY A 108 -11.95 -11.75 19.57
N ALA A 109 -12.99 -11.53 18.76
CA ALA A 109 -13.88 -10.39 18.86
C ALA A 109 -14.80 -10.48 20.09
N ARG A 110 -15.00 -9.34 20.74
CA ARG A 110 -15.88 -9.14 21.89
C ARG A 110 -17.25 -8.66 21.40
N ARG A 111 -18.28 -8.79 22.25
CA ARG A 111 -19.60 -8.24 21.96
C ARG A 111 -19.50 -6.74 21.69
N GLY A 112 -20.01 -6.30 20.54
CA GLY A 112 -19.99 -4.89 20.12
C GLY A 112 -18.74 -4.47 19.34
N ASP A 113 -17.80 -5.38 19.08
CA ASP A 113 -16.70 -5.12 18.15
C ASP A 113 -17.18 -5.02 16.70
N VAL A 114 -16.48 -4.19 15.95
CA VAL A 114 -16.60 -4.07 14.50
C VAL A 114 -15.41 -4.77 13.88
N VAL A 115 -15.64 -6.00 13.42
CA VAL A 115 -14.62 -6.79 12.70
C VAL A 115 -14.54 -6.32 11.26
N ILE A 116 -13.30 -6.08 10.81
CA ILE A 116 -12.92 -5.72 9.45
C ILE A 116 -11.95 -6.79 8.96
N VAL A 117 -12.31 -7.49 7.89
CA VAL A 117 -11.49 -8.54 7.30
C VAL A 117 -10.72 -7.99 6.10
N ILE A 118 -9.39 -7.89 6.19
CA ILE A 118 -8.55 -7.41 5.09
C ILE A 118 -7.53 -8.48 4.79
N ASP A 119 -7.57 -8.98 3.55
CA ASP A 119 -6.48 -9.80 3.04
C ASP A 119 -5.50 -8.88 2.35
N PRO A 120 -4.29 -8.75 2.90
CA PRO A 120 -3.35 -7.85 2.31
C PRO A 120 -2.75 -8.51 1.05
N GLU A 121 -2.88 -7.80 -0.07
CA GLU A 121 -2.17 -8.06 -1.32
C GLU A 121 -1.01 -7.04 -1.47
N MET A 122 -0.29 -7.05 -2.59
CA MET A 122 0.80 -6.08 -2.86
C MET A 122 0.34 -4.61 -2.89
N ALA A 123 -0.95 -4.33 -2.69
CA ALA A 123 -1.51 -2.99 -2.57
C ALA A 123 -1.40 -2.42 -1.14
N PHE A 124 -1.11 -1.12 -1.04
CA PHE A 124 -1.01 -0.38 0.21
C PHE A 124 -2.34 -0.40 1.02
N GLY A 125 -2.27 -0.38 2.36
CA GLY A 125 -3.46 -0.23 3.22
C GLY A 125 -3.81 -1.40 4.15
N THR A 126 -2.89 -2.34 4.38
CA THR A 126 -3.06 -3.57 5.18
C THR A 126 -3.44 -3.40 6.67
N GLY A 127 -3.55 -2.17 7.19
CA GLY A 127 -3.69 -1.88 8.62
C GLY A 127 -2.38 -2.01 9.43
N GLU A 128 -1.31 -2.52 8.82
CA GLU A 128 0.01 -2.65 9.44
C GLU A 128 0.81 -1.35 9.46
N HIS A 129 0.49 -0.41 8.57
CA HIS A 129 1.11 0.91 8.55
C HIS A 129 0.56 1.80 9.69
N ALA A 130 1.46 2.52 10.35
CA ALA A 130 1.11 3.40 11.47
C ALA A 130 0.05 4.45 11.07
N SER A 131 0.13 4.97 9.84
CA SER A 131 -0.83 5.93 9.29
C SER A 131 -2.25 5.35 9.20
N THR A 132 -2.41 4.12 8.69
CA THR A 132 -3.72 3.45 8.61
C THR A 132 -4.33 3.24 9.99
N ARG A 133 -3.53 2.85 11.00
CA ARG A 133 -4.04 2.70 12.38
C ARG A 133 -4.51 4.02 12.97
N ILE A 134 -3.80 5.11 12.69
CA ILE A 134 -4.20 6.45 13.15
C ILE A 134 -5.50 6.86 12.46
N ALA A 135 -5.57 6.73 11.13
CA ALA A 135 -6.76 7.04 10.35
C ALA A 135 -7.99 6.25 10.82
N LEU A 136 -7.85 4.94 11.08
CA LEU A 136 -8.94 4.10 11.62
C LEU A 136 -9.40 4.55 13.01
N ARG A 137 -8.49 4.96 13.90
CA ARG A 137 -8.86 5.50 15.23
C ARG A 137 -9.61 6.83 15.10
N GLN A 138 -9.15 7.71 14.21
CA GLN A 138 -9.80 8.99 13.98
C GLN A 138 -11.18 8.79 13.35
N LEU A 139 -11.28 7.92 12.34
CA LEU A 139 -12.54 7.51 11.75
C LEU A 139 -13.53 7.01 12.80
N GLU A 140 -13.11 6.10 13.69
CA GLU A 140 -13.97 5.61 14.78
C GLU A 140 -14.43 6.72 15.73
N ALA A 141 -13.59 7.74 15.95
CA ALA A 141 -13.90 8.84 16.86
C ALA A 141 -14.87 9.86 16.24
N VAL A 142 -14.79 10.12 14.94
CA VAL A 142 -15.50 11.22 14.29
C VAL A 142 -16.70 10.80 13.47
N LEU A 143 -16.77 9.55 12.99
CA LEU A 143 -17.90 9.08 12.17
C LEU A 143 -19.18 9.01 12.98
N ARG A 144 -20.26 9.47 12.38
CA ARG A 144 -21.63 9.38 12.90
C ARG A 144 -22.43 8.42 12.01
N PRO A 145 -23.24 7.52 12.60
CA PRO A 145 -24.16 6.71 11.80
C PRO A 145 -25.03 7.60 10.91
N GLY A 146 -25.15 7.26 9.64
CA GLY A 146 -25.86 8.05 8.63
C GLY A 146 -24.98 8.99 7.80
N ASP A 147 -23.70 9.19 8.16
CA ASP A 147 -22.78 10.03 7.38
C ASP A 147 -22.63 9.51 5.94
N ARG A 148 -22.57 10.43 4.96
CA ARG A 148 -22.09 10.16 3.59
C ARG A 148 -20.60 10.39 3.52
N VAL A 149 -19.85 9.37 3.16
CA VAL A 149 -18.39 9.35 3.28
C VAL A 149 -17.71 9.33 1.91
N LEU A 150 -16.63 10.09 1.75
CA LEU A 150 -15.68 9.94 0.64
C LEU A 150 -14.39 9.33 1.18
N ASP A 151 -13.86 8.29 0.54
CA ASP A 151 -12.54 7.71 0.81
C ASP A 151 -11.64 7.89 -0.41
N VAL A 152 -10.64 8.77 -0.29
CA VAL A 152 -9.72 9.18 -1.36
C VAL A 152 -8.44 8.35 -1.31
N GLY A 153 -8.15 7.65 -2.40
CA GLY A 153 -7.03 6.69 -2.46
C GLY A 153 -7.29 5.50 -1.56
N THR A 154 -8.42 4.81 -1.81
CA THR A 154 -8.95 3.79 -0.88
C THR A 154 -8.00 2.58 -0.73
N GLY A 155 -7.12 2.33 -1.70
CA GLY A 155 -6.16 1.22 -1.69
C GLY A 155 -6.86 -0.11 -1.44
N SER A 156 -6.51 -0.80 -0.36
CA SER A 156 -7.20 -2.03 0.09
C SER A 156 -8.70 -1.92 0.40
N GLY A 157 -9.27 -0.70 0.50
CA GLY A 157 -10.66 -0.47 0.91
C GLY A 157 -10.88 -0.36 2.43
N ILE A 158 -9.82 -0.46 3.25
CA ILE A 158 -9.95 -0.61 4.70
C ILE A 158 -10.72 0.53 5.40
N LEU A 159 -10.52 1.78 4.99
CA LEU A 159 -11.21 2.93 5.58
C LEU A 159 -12.67 2.98 5.14
N ALA A 160 -12.95 2.76 3.85
CA ALA A 160 -14.30 2.62 3.33
C ALA A 160 -15.09 1.50 4.02
N ILE A 161 -14.48 0.33 4.21
CA ILE A 161 -15.08 -0.81 4.93
C ILE A 161 -15.37 -0.42 6.37
N ALA A 162 -14.41 0.17 7.07
CA ALA A 162 -14.58 0.62 8.44
C ALA A 162 -15.75 1.61 8.56
N ALA A 163 -15.84 2.58 7.64
CA ALA A 163 -16.91 3.57 7.62
C ALA A 163 -18.30 2.92 7.43
N ALA A 164 -18.43 2.04 6.45
CA ALA A 164 -19.67 1.31 6.19
C ALA A 164 -20.10 0.42 7.39
N ARG A 165 -19.14 -0.22 8.05
CA ARG A 165 -19.38 -1.09 9.22
C ARG A 165 -19.69 -0.30 10.50
N LEU A 166 -19.17 0.93 10.63
CA LEU A 166 -19.48 1.85 11.72
C LEU A 166 -20.83 2.58 11.55
N GLY A 167 -21.47 2.44 10.39
CA GLY A 167 -22.85 2.88 10.16
C GLY A 167 -23.01 4.05 9.20
N ALA A 168 -22.01 4.37 8.36
CA ALA A 168 -22.19 5.31 7.25
C ALA A 168 -23.40 4.90 6.38
N ALA A 169 -24.16 5.89 5.90
CA ALA A 169 -25.30 5.64 5.01
C ALA A 169 -24.83 5.19 3.62
N ALA A 170 -23.77 5.84 3.12
CA ALA A 170 -23.13 5.53 1.85
C ALA A 170 -21.65 5.94 1.89
N VAL A 171 -20.82 5.20 1.19
CA VAL A 171 -19.39 5.51 1.03
C VAL A 171 -19.06 5.53 -0.47
N LEU A 172 -18.45 6.61 -0.94
CA LEU A 172 -17.79 6.67 -2.24
C LEU A 172 -16.30 6.44 -2.02
N ALA A 173 -15.77 5.33 -2.53
CA ALA A 173 -14.36 4.98 -2.44
C ALA A 173 -13.72 5.13 -3.82
N VAL A 174 -12.67 5.93 -3.91
CA VAL A 174 -11.99 6.24 -5.18
C VAL A 174 -10.55 5.79 -5.10
N GLU A 175 -10.12 5.00 -6.08
CA GLU A 175 -8.73 4.55 -6.22
C GLU A 175 -8.27 4.74 -7.66
N SER A 176 -7.06 5.25 -7.84
CA SER A 176 -6.45 5.53 -9.15
C SER A 176 -5.66 4.34 -9.70
N ASP A 177 -5.10 3.52 -8.82
CA ASP A 177 -4.36 2.31 -9.20
C ASP A 177 -5.31 1.17 -9.54
N GLY A 178 -5.32 0.77 -10.80
CA GLY A 178 -6.15 -0.34 -11.29
C GLY A 178 -5.81 -1.68 -10.63
N GLN A 179 -4.57 -1.88 -10.15
CA GLN A 179 -4.18 -3.09 -9.43
C GLN A 179 -4.85 -3.16 -8.05
N ALA A 180 -5.01 -2.01 -7.38
CA ALA A 180 -5.64 -1.93 -6.07
C ALA A 180 -7.18 -2.07 -6.12
N ILE A 181 -7.82 -1.72 -7.25
CA ILE A 181 -9.28 -1.78 -7.40
C ILE A 181 -9.83 -3.20 -7.18
N GLN A 182 -9.17 -4.22 -7.73
CA GLN A 182 -9.66 -5.59 -7.55
C GLN A 182 -9.55 -6.02 -6.09
N ASN A 183 -8.42 -5.73 -5.44
CA ASN A 183 -8.23 -6.01 -4.02
C ASN A 183 -9.27 -5.28 -3.14
N ALA A 184 -9.55 -4.01 -3.42
CA ALA A 184 -10.59 -3.25 -2.73
C ALA A 184 -11.96 -3.93 -2.87
N ARG A 185 -12.33 -4.32 -4.09
CA ARG A 185 -13.60 -5.01 -4.39
C ARG A 185 -13.71 -6.31 -3.59
N ASP A 186 -12.69 -7.16 -3.62
CA ASP A 186 -12.69 -8.44 -2.91
C ASP A 186 -12.80 -8.23 -1.40
N ASN A 187 -12.11 -7.23 -0.85
CA ASN A 187 -12.24 -6.86 0.57
C ASN A 187 -13.64 -6.34 0.91
N LEU A 188 -14.26 -5.52 0.05
CA LEU A 188 -15.62 -5.02 0.27
C LEU A 188 -16.65 -6.16 0.30
N GLU A 189 -16.53 -7.13 -0.60
CA GLU A 189 -17.36 -8.32 -0.67
C GLU A 189 -17.16 -9.19 0.58
N ARG A 190 -15.89 -9.44 0.97
CA ARG A 190 -15.55 -10.22 2.16
C ARG A 190 -16.13 -9.64 3.46
N ASN A 191 -16.31 -8.32 3.51
CA ASN A 191 -16.92 -7.63 4.65
C ASN A 191 -18.45 -7.46 4.53
N GLY A 192 -19.06 -7.88 3.42
CA GLY A 192 -20.50 -7.75 3.17
C GLY A 192 -20.97 -6.30 3.06
N VAL A 193 -20.10 -5.39 2.61
CA VAL A 193 -20.40 -3.94 2.51
C VAL A 193 -20.41 -3.41 1.07
N ALA A 194 -20.21 -4.28 0.07
CA ALA A 194 -20.19 -3.88 -1.34
C ALA A 194 -21.45 -3.14 -1.81
N SER A 195 -22.62 -3.36 -1.18
CA SER A 195 -23.86 -2.63 -1.49
C SER A 195 -23.94 -1.22 -0.88
N ARG A 196 -23.06 -0.90 0.10
CA ARG A 196 -22.99 0.41 0.77
C ARG A 196 -21.79 1.25 0.32
N VAL A 197 -20.85 0.64 -0.37
CA VAL A 197 -19.63 1.29 -0.85
C VAL A 197 -19.63 1.28 -2.38
N GLU A 198 -19.75 2.45 -2.98
CA GLU A 198 -19.52 2.67 -4.40
C GLU A 198 -18.00 2.77 -4.63
N LEU A 199 -17.42 1.77 -5.29
CA LEU A 199 -16.00 1.76 -5.65
C LEU A 199 -15.81 2.28 -7.07
N VAL A 200 -15.04 3.35 -7.23
CA VAL A 200 -14.75 3.99 -8.52
C VAL A 200 -13.25 3.90 -8.81
N HIS A 201 -12.91 3.39 -10.00
CA HIS A 201 -11.57 3.52 -10.55
C HIS A 201 -11.40 4.91 -11.16
N GLY A 202 -10.57 5.75 -10.55
CA GLY A 202 -10.36 7.12 -10.99
C GLY A 202 -9.45 7.92 -10.07
N LEU A 203 -9.15 9.15 -10.47
CA LEU A 203 -8.38 10.10 -9.68
C LEU A 203 -9.31 11.14 -9.06
N VAL A 204 -9.10 11.44 -7.78
CA VAL A 204 -9.77 12.58 -7.12
C VAL A 204 -8.96 13.83 -7.40
N ASP A 205 -9.51 14.70 -8.24
CA ASP A 205 -9.05 16.06 -8.46
C ASP A 205 -10.16 17.08 -8.14
N ALA A 206 -9.87 18.38 -8.26
CA ALA A 206 -10.87 19.43 -8.05
C ALA A 206 -12.08 19.30 -8.98
N GLY A 207 -11.87 18.82 -10.22
CA GLY A 207 -12.95 18.60 -11.18
C GLY A 207 -13.86 17.44 -10.79
N PHE A 208 -13.28 16.34 -10.27
CA PHE A 208 -14.02 15.20 -9.72
C PHE A 208 -14.91 15.63 -8.57
N LEU A 209 -14.37 16.41 -7.62
CA LEU A 209 -15.10 16.93 -6.47
C LEU A 209 -16.19 17.92 -6.91
N ALA A 210 -15.93 18.77 -7.90
CA ALA A 210 -16.94 19.67 -8.47
C ALA A 210 -18.11 18.90 -9.12
N ARG A 211 -17.83 17.80 -9.84
CA ARG A 211 -18.87 16.94 -10.43
C ARG A 211 -19.70 16.20 -9.38
N CYS A 212 -19.12 15.91 -8.22
CA CYS A 212 -19.86 15.36 -7.08
C CYS A 212 -20.88 16.37 -6.54
N GLY A 213 -20.65 17.67 -6.73
CA GLY A 213 -21.48 18.74 -6.18
C GLY A 213 -21.01 19.23 -4.80
N PRO A 214 -21.40 20.45 -4.41
CA PRO A 214 -21.01 21.04 -3.13
C PRO A 214 -21.71 20.35 -1.95
N ALA A 215 -21.10 20.38 -0.77
CA ALA A 215 -21.67 19.90 0.49
C ALA A 215 -22.24 18.45 0.44
N ARG A 216 -21.64 17.59 -0.38
CA ARG A 216 -22.10 16.22 -0.60
C ARG A 216 -21.70 15.25 0.50
N PHE A 217 -20.57 15.50 1.15
CA PHE A 217 -19.97 14.56 2.11
C PHE A 217 -20.01 15.10 3.53
N ASP A 218 -20.35 14.23 4.48
CA ASP A 218 -20.33 14.54 5.91
C ASP A 218 -18.98 14.17 6.54
N LEU A 219 -18.23 13.31 5.86
CA LEU A 219 -16.87 12.92 6.21
C LEU A 219 -16.04 12.65 4.95
N ILE A 220 -14.87 13.24 4.85
CA ILE A 220 -13.86 12.90 3.84
C ILE A 220 -12.66 12.25 4.54
N LEU A 221 -12.26 11.09 4.05
CA LEU A 221 -11.10 10.32 4.47
C LEU A 221 -10.06 10.39 3.35
N ALA A 222 -8.82 10.76 3.66
CA ALA A 222 -7.75 10.77 2.69
C ALA A 222 -6.42 10.43 3.38
N ASN A 223 -5.98 9.18 3.22
CA ASN A 223 -4.71 8.69 3.76
C ASN A 223 -3.70 8.50 2.63
N VAL A 224 -3.38 9.61 1.96
CA VAL A 224 -2.48 9.69 0.78
C VAL A 224 -1.34 10.66 1.04
N LEU A 225 -0.37 10.73 0.13
CA LEU A 225 0.80 11.60 0.27
C LEU A 225 0.41 13.08 0.41
N SER A 226 1.19 13.82 1.20
CA SER A 226 0.96 15.26 1.46
C SER A 226 0.91 16.11 0.19
N SER A 227 1.69 15.73 -0.83
CA SER A 227 1.74 16.36 -2.15
C SER A 227 0.43 16.26 -2.94
N ILE A 228 -0.36 15.20 -2.69
CA ILE A 228 -1.69 15.00 -3.27
C ILE A 228 -2.73 15.75 -2.45
N LEU A 229 -2.59 15.78 -1.12
CA LEU A 229 -3.56 16.42 -0.22
C LEU A 229 -3.62 17.94 -0.38
N ARG A 230 -2.46 18.62 -0.40
CA ARG A 230 -2.39 20.09 -0.33
C ARG A 230 -3.18 20.79 -1.43
N PRO A 231 -3.09 20.40 -2.72
CA PRO A 231 -3.87 21.03 -3.78
C PRO A 231 -5.38 20.78 -3.66
N LEU A 232 -5.79 19.71 -2.98
CA LEU A 232 -7.19 19.30 -2.85
C LEU A 232 -7.91 19.91 -1.64
N LEU A 233 -7.18 20.47 -0.66
CA LEU A 233 -7.78 21.01 0.57
C LEU A 233 -8.95 21.99 0.30
N PRO A 234 -8.84 22.99 -0.58
CA PRO A 234 -9.95 23.92 -0.83
C PRO A 234 -11.18 23.20 -1.42
N ALA A 235 -10.95 22.23 -2.30
CA ALA A 235 -12.02 21.44 -2.91
C ALA A 235 -12.66 20.48 -1.90
N PHE A 236 -11.88 19.89 -0.99
CA PHE A 236 -12.43 19.09 0.11
C PHE A 236 -13.34 19.92 1.00
N VAL A 237 -12.92 21.13 1.40
CA VAL A 237 -13.75 22.03 2.21
C VAL A 237 -15.05 22.37 1.49
N ALA A 238 -15.00 22.69 0.19
CA ALA A 238 -16.20 23.00 -0.61
C ALA A 238 -17.16 21.79 -0.78
N SER A 239 -16.62 20.57 -0.76
CA SER A 239 -17.41 19.34 -0.87
C SER A 239 -17.96 18.84 0.47
N LEU A 240 -17.51 19.39 1.61
CA LEU A 240 -18.00 19.04 2.94
C LEU A 240 -19.32 19.75 3.26
N SER A 241 -20.20 19.04 3.97
CA SER A 241 -21.39 19.64 4.58
C SER A 241 -21.00 20.61 5.71
N ALA A 242 -21.95 21.40 6.22
CA ALA A 242 -21.67 22.43 7.23
C ALA A 242 -21.00 21.88 8.50
N ASP A 243 -21.37 20.67 8.93
CA ASP A 243 -20.74 19.94 10.06
C ASP A 243 -19.78 18.83 9.58
N GLY A 244 -19.29 18.99 8.35
CA GLY A 244 -18.42 18.04 7.68
C GLY A 244 -17.06 17.93 8.37
N ARG A 245 -16.52 16.71 8.37
CA ARG A 245 -15.23 16.40 9.01
C ARG A 245 -14.23 15.90 7.97
N LEU A 246 -12.95 16.16 8.22
CA LEU A 246 -11.85 15.71 7.38
C LEU A 246 -10.87 14.88 8.21
N VAL A 247 -10.55 13.67 7.77
CA VAL A 247 -9.50 12.84 8.36
C VAL A 247 -8.40 12.67 7.33
N LEU A 248 -7.29 13.35 7.58
CA LEU A 248 -6.09 13.29 6.72
C LEU A 248 -5.03 12.41 7.38
N GLY A 249 -4.48 11.48 6.59
CA GLY A 249 -3.36 10.62 6.96
C GLY A 249 -2.26 10.65 5.89
N GLY A 250 -1.16 9.93 6.11
CA GLY A 250 -0.05 9.88 5.14
C GLY A 250 0.87 11.10 5.15
N ILE A 251 0.75 11.95 6.16
CA ILE A 251 1.56 13.16 6.35
C ILE A 251 2.74 12.82 7.27
N LEU A 252 3.98 13.03 6.80
CA LEU A 252 5.16 12.90 7.66
C LEU A 252 5.20 14.05 8.66
N GLY A 253 5.76 13.83 9.85
CA GLY A 253 5.73 14.82 10.94
C GLY A 253 6.31 16.20 10.57
N GLN A 254 7.23 16.26 9.61
CA GLN A 254 7.81 17.51 9.11
C GLN A 254 6.92 18.24 8.10
N GLU A 255 5.94 17.57 7.50
CA GLU A 255 5.05 18.12 6.48
C GLU A 255 3.74 18.69 7.07
N ALA A 256 3.46 18.40 8.35
CA ALA A 256 2.21 18.76 9.02
C ALA A 256 1.95 20.28 9.04
N GLY A 257 3.00 21.10 9.17
CA GLY A 257 2.88 22.56 9.19
C GLY A 257 2.37 23.19 7.90
N GLY A 258 2.36 22.46 6.78
CA GLY A 258 1.82 22.96 5.51
C GLY A 258 0.52 22.29 5.06
N VAL A 259 -0.11 21.51 5.93
CA VAL A 259 -1.47 20.97 5.73
C VAL A 259 -2.38 21.63 6.75
N THR A 260 -2.75 22.89 6.47
CA THR A 260 -3.65 23.68 7.32
C THR A 260 -4.89 24.04 6.54
N LEU A 261 -6.06 23.92 7.17
CA LEU A 261 -7.27 24.54 6.66
C LEU A 261 -7.10 26.06 6.87
N ALA A 262 -7.21 26.83 5.80
CA ALA A 262 -7.17 28.30 5.85
C ALA A 262 -8.46 28.86 6.46
#